data_AF-T1ARP8-F1
#
_entry.id   AF-T1ARP8-F1
#
_cell.length_a   1.000
_cell.length_b   1.000
_cell.length_c   1.000
_cell.angle_alpha   90.00
_cell.angle_beta   90.00
_cell.angle_gamma   90.00
#
_symmetry.space_group_name_H-M   'P 1'
#
loop_
_entity.id
_entity.type
_entity.pdbx_description
1 polymer ?
#
loop_
_entity_poly.entity_id
_entity_poly.type
_entity_poly.pdbx_seq_one_letter_code
_entity_poly.pdbx_strand_id
1 'polypeptide(L)'
;MRLGQPTFMPRSPAGYTDVAADWVAPDALWKRVQVAEALAERVARVGLDPRALAAGVIGPVLRPDTLIALARAEAPEQAVALLFASPEFQWRV
;
A
#
# COMPACT_ATOMS: atom_id res chain seq x y z
N MET A 1 -3.14 4.31 12.70
CA MET A 1 -2.85 3.08 11.92
C MET A 1 -2.05 2.13 12.79
N ARG A 2 -2.54 0.91 13.03
CA ARG A 2 -1.83 -0.13 13.80
C ARG A 2 -1.60 -1.32 12.88
N LEU A 3 -0.41 -1.44 12.29
CA LEU A 3 -0.01 -2.53 11.38
C LEU A 3 0.36 -3.82 12.15
N GLY A 4 -0.33 -4.12 13.26
CA GLY A 4 -0.02 -5.24 14.15
C GLY A 4 1.04 -4.94 15.22
N GLN A 5 1.91 -3.94 15.00
CA GLN A 5 2.91 -3.47 15.97
C GLN A 5 2.94 -1.93 16.01
N PRO A 6 3.27 -1.30 17.15
CA PRO A 6 3.40 0.17 17.24
C PRO A 6 4.58 0.64 16.40
N THR A 7 4.50 1.81 15.76
CA THR A 7 5.56 2.34 14.89
C THR A 7 6.75 2.84 15.71
N PHE A 8 7.97 2.43 15.35
CA PHE A 8 9.23 2.84 15.99
C PHE A 8 9.31 2.57 17.51
N MET A 9 8.54 1.60 18.01
CA MET A 9 8.48 1.23 19.43
C MET A 9 8.50 -0.30 19.59
N PRO A 10 9.61 -0.99 19.26
CA PRO A 10 9.72 -2.42 19.53
C PRO A 10 9.62 -2.69 21.04
N ARG A 11 8.89 -3.74 21.42
CA ARG A 11 8.66 -4.10 22.84
C ARG A 11 9.79 -4.94 23.45
N SER A 12 10.84 -5.23 22.69
CA SER A 12 11.99 -6.04 23.08
C SER A 12 13.29 -5.37 22.60
N PRO A 13 14.41 -5.50 23.33
CA PRO A 13 15.73 -5.06 22.87
C PRO A 13 16.15 -5.68 21.53
N ALA A 14 15.61 -6.86 21.18
CA ALA A 14 15.85 -7.50 19.90
C ALA A 14 15.24 -6.77 18.70
N GLY A 15 14.39 -5.76 18.93
CA GLY A 15 13.74 -5.00 17.86
C GLY A 15 12.51 -5.71 17.29
N TYR A 16 12.20 -5.43 16.02
CA TYR A 16 11.18 -6.16 15.27
C TYR A 16 11.81 -7.35 14.56
N THR A 17 11.04 -8.44 14.47
CA THR A 17 11.39 -9.63 13.70
C THR A 17 11.57 -9.30 12.21
N ASP A 18 12.54 -9.94 11.58
CA ASP A 18 12.79 -9.93 10.13
C ASP A 18 12.16 -11.14 9.42
N VAL A 19 11.48 -12.02 10.17
CA VAL A 19 10.84 -13.22 9.62
C VAL A 19 9.50 -12.87 8.99
N ALA A 20 9.36 -13.11 7.68
CA ALA A 20 8.15 -12.80 6.91
C ALA A 20 6.87 -13.41 7.53
N ALA A 21 6.93 -14.61 8.10
CA ALA A 21 5.79 -15.29 8.71
C ALA A 21 5.13 -14.44 9.82
N ASP A 22 5.91 -13.70 10.60
CA ASP A 22 5.43 -12.86 11.68
C ASP A 22 4.69 -11.61 11.18
N TRP A 23 4.83 -11.27 9.89
CA TRP A 23 4.22 -10.11 9.23
C TRP A 23 3.10 -10.47 8.24
N VAL A 24 2.79 -11.75 8.06
CA VAL A 24 1.84 -12.25 7.04
C VAL A 24 0.62 -12.93 7.67
N ALA A 25 0.40 -12.74 8.98
CA ALA A 25 -0.82 -13.19 9.64
C ALA A 25 -2.09 -12.64 8.92
N PRO A 26 -3.19 -13.42 8.83
CA PRO A 26 -4.41 -13.01 8.13
C PRO A 26 -4.96 -11.64 8.57
N ASP A 27 -4.94 -11.37 9.88
CA ASP A 27 -5.34 -10.08 10.45
C ASP A 27 -4.40 -8.93 10.05
N ALA A 28 -3.10 -9.20 9.87
CA ALA A 28 -2.14 -8.21 9.39
C ALA A 28 -2.38 -7.83 7.93
N LEU A 29 -2.84 -8.77 7.09
CA LEU A 29 -3.24 -8.49 5.71
C LEU A 29 -4.44 -7.56 5.67
N TRP A 30 -5.48 -7.84 6.47
CA TRP A 30 -6.66 -6.98 6.55
C TRP A 30 -6.31 -5.56 7.02
N LYS A 31 -5.44 -5.44 8.04
CA LYS A 31 -4.93 -4.15 8.51
C LYS A 31 -4.17 -3.37 7.43
N ARG A 32 -3.46 -4.05 6.53
CA ARG A 32 -2.78 -3.39 5.39
C ARG A 32 -3.79 -2.80 4.41
N VAL A 33 -4.90 -3.49 4.14
CA VAL A 33 -5.97 -2.96 3.27
C VAL A 33 -6.57 -1.70 3.88
N GLN A 34 -6.97 -1.75 5.15
CA GLN A 34 -7.53 -0.57 5.85
C GLN A 34 -6.54 0.61 5.89
N VAL A 35 -5.24 0.31 6.02
CA VAL A 35 -4.19 1.32 5.97
C VAL A 35 -4.07 1.94 4.57
N ALA A 36 -4.12 1.11 3.52
CA ALA A 36 -4.09 1.57 2.14
C ALA A 36 -5.29 2.48 1.82
N GLU A 37 -6.50 2.11 2.26
CA GLU A 37 -7.71 2.92 2.10
C GLU A 37 -7.58 4.29 2.80
N ALA A 38 -7.21 4.30 4.09
CA ALA A 38 -7.07 5.54 4.85
C ALA A 38 -5.95 6.45 4.31
N LEU A 39 -4.88 5.86 3.74
CA LEU A 39 -3.84 6.62 3.07
C LEU A 39 -4.35 7.19 1.74
N ALA A 40 -5.11 6.40 0.99
CA ALA A 40 -5.67 6.79 -0.29
C ALA A 40 -6.66 7.95 -0.19
N GLU A 41 -7.55 7.95 0.81
CA GLU A 41 -8.42 9.10 1.12
C GLU A 41 -7.62 10.39 1.34
N ARG A 42 -6.47 10.27 2.01
CA ARG A 42 -5.62 11.41 2.33
C ARG A 42 -4.87 11.94 1.10
N VAL A 43 -4.46 11.06 0.19
CA VAL A 43 -3.85 11.41 -1.11
C VAL A 43 -4.88 12.06 -2.05
N ALA A 44 -6.09 11.51 -2.12
CA ALA A 44 -7.18 12.05 -2.94
C ALA A 44 -7.52 13.50 -2.56
N ARG A 45 -7.52 13.83 -1.26
CA ARG A 45 -7.70 15.21 -0.78
C ARG A 45 -6.63 16.21 -1.24
N VAL A 46 -5.43 15.73 -1.58
CA VAL A 46 -4.34 16.58 -2.11
C VAL A 46 -4.52 16.82 -3.63
N GLY A 47 -5.44 16.11 -4.28
CA GLY A 47 -5.74 16.28 -5.71
C GLY A 47 -4.69 15.67 -6.64
N LEU A 48 -3.95 14.66 -6.17
CA LEU A 48 -2.97 13.95 -7.02
C LEU A 48 -3.68 13.02 -8.00
N ASP A 49 -3.28 13.06 -9.28
CA ASP A 49 -3.71 12.09 -10.28
C ASP A 49 -3.10 10.71 -9.98
N PRO A 50 -3.92 9.68 -9.70
CA PRO A 50 -3.43 8.32 -9.41
C PRO A 50 -2.58 7.71 -10.53
N ARG A 51 -2.81 8.08 -11.79
CA ARG A 51 -2.04 7.55 -12.94
C ARG A 51 -0.66 8.20 -13.02
N ALA A 52 -0.60 9.52 -12.87
CA ALA A 52 0.66 10.25 -12.76
C ALA A 52 1.46 9.78 -11.52
N LEU A 53 0.78 9.52 -10.40
CA LEU A 53 1.39 8.97 -9.19
C LEU A 53 1.99 7.58 -9.45
N ALA A 54 1.24 6.68 -10.11
CA ALA A 54 1.74 5.35 -10.43
C ALA A 54 2.99 5.40 -11.32
N ALA A 55 2.98 6.23 -12.36
CA ALA A 55 4.13 6.42 -13.24
C ALA A 55 5.34 7.00 -12.49
N GLY A 56 5.12 7.96 -11.58
CA GLY A 56 6.19 8.59 -10.81
C GLY A 56 6.78 7.70 -9.71
N VAL A 57 5.97 6.86 -9.08
CA VAL A 57 6.39 6.02 -7.94
C VAL A 57 6.93 4.66 -8.40
N ILE A 58 6.23 4.00 -9.33
CA ILE A 58 6.58 2.65 -9.80
C ILE A 58 7.56 2.71 -10.97
N GLY A 59 7.39 3.69 -11.86
CA GLY A 59 8.32 3.91 -12.98
C GLY A 59 8.40 2.73 -13.96
N PRO A 60 9.61 2.29 -14.35
CA PRO A 60 9.80 1.35 -15.47
C PRO A 60 9.16 -0.03 -15.30
N VAL A 61 8.86 -0.46 -14.06
CA VAL A 61 8.28 -1.78 -13.79
C VAL A 61 6.74 -1.77 -13.72
N LEU A 62 6.12 -0.60 -13.97
CA LEU A 62 4.67 -0.46 -13.95
C LEU A 62 4.01 -1.32 -15.04
N ARG A 63 3.11 -2.21 -14.64
CA ARG A 63 2.47 -3.14 -15.55
C ARG A 63 1.22 -2.53 -16.17
N PRO A 64 0.87 -2.88 -17.42
CA PRO A 64 -0.35 -2.41 -18.08
C PRO A 64 -1.62 -2.75 -17.30
N ASP A 65 -1.68 -3.93 -16.67
CA ASP A 65 -2.84 -4.38 -15.89
C ASP A 65 -3.12 -3.43 -14.71
N THR A 66 -2.08 -2.94 -14.04
CA THR A 66 -2.20 -1.95 -12.96
C THR A 66 -2.79 -0.66 -13.51
N LEU A 67 -2.30 -0.15 -14.65
CA LEU A 67 -2.87 1.04 -15.29
C LEU A 67 -4.35 0.87 -15.67
N ILE A 68 -4.73 -0.31 -16.19
CA ILE A 68 -6.13 -0.62 -16.51
C ILE A 68 -6.99 -0.62 -15.24
N ALA A 69 -6.51 -1.23 -14.15
CA ALA A 69 -7.22 -1.23 -12.87
C ALA A 69 -7.41 0.18 -12.32
N LEU A 70 -6.36 1.01 -12.35
CA LEU A 70 -6.43 2.43 -11.94
C LEU A 70 -7.42 3.22 -12.81
N ALA A 71 -7.48 2.93 -14.10
CA ALA A 71 -8.37 3.61 -15.03
C ALA A 71 -9.85 3.26 -14.82
N ARG A 72 -10.15 2.07 -14.28
CA ARG A 72 -11.51 1.59 -13.99
C ARG A 72 -12.02 1.96 -12.60
N ALA A 73 -11.18 2.54 -11.76
CA ALA A 73 -11.61 3.00 -10.45
C ALA A 73 -12.69 4.08 -10.58
N GLU A 74 -13.73 3.97 -9.76
CA GLU A 74 -14.87 4.89 -9.76
C GLU A 74 -14.55 6.19 -9.00
N ALA A 75 -13.51 6.16 -8.16
CA ALA A 75 -13.03 7.32 -7.40
C ALA A 75 -11.49 7.39 -7.35
N PRO A 76 -10.90 8.60 -7.22
CA PRO A 76 -9.44 8.77 -7.10
C PRO A 76 -8.83 8.02 -5.91
N GLU A 77 -9.49 8.02 -4.76
CA GLU A 77 -9.08 7.25 -3.57
C GLU A 77 -9.10 5.74 -3.84
N GLN A 78 -10.06 5.24 -4.61
CA GLN A 78 -10.08 3.83 -4.99
C GLN A 78 -8.89 3.50 -5.90
N ALA A 79 -8.56 4.37 -6.85
CA ALA A 79 -7.38 4.18 -7.69
C ALA A 79 -6.09 4.18 -6.86
N VAL A 80 -5.92 5.11 -5.91
CA VAL A 80 -4.74 5.12 -5.04
C VAL A 80 -4.67 3.86 -4.15
N ALA A 81 -5.80 3.37 -3.64
CA ALA A 81 -5.85 2.11 -2.89
C ALA A 81 -5.43 0.91 -3.77
N LEU A 82 -5.90 0.84 -5.02
CA LEU A 82 -5.48 -0.17 -6.00
C LEU A 82 -3.99 -0.07 -6.33
N LEU A 83 -3.43 1.13 -6.42
CA LEU A 83 -1.99 1.33 -6.60
C LEU A 83 -1.20 0.75 -5.42
N PHE A 84 -1.61 1.02 -4.18
CA PHE A 84 -0.97 0.41 -3.01
C PHE A 84 -1.11 -1.11 -2.99
N ALA A 85 -2.22 -1.65 -3.48
CA ALA A 85 -2.44 -3.09 -3.56
C ALA A 85 -1.71 -3.78 -4.74
N SER A 86 -1.14 -3.01 -5.68
CA SER A 86 -0.51 -3.56 -6.88
C SER A 86 0.69 -4.44 -6.57
N PRO A 87 0.92 -5.53 -7.34
CA PRO A 87 2.11 -6.38 -7.18
C PRO A 87 3.42 -5.59 -7.19
N GLU A 88 3.52 -4.57 -8.04
CA GLU A 88 4.68 -3.70 -8.18
C GLU A 88 4.97 -2.93 -6.89
N PHE A 89 3.94 -2.47 -6.17
CA PHE A 89 4.09 -1.79 -4.89
C PHE A 89 4.34 -2.76 -3.73
N GLN A 90 3.76 -3.96 -3.79
CA GLN A 90 3.87 -4.98 -2.76
C GLN A 90 5.13 -5.86 -2.90
N TRP A 91 5.97 -5.62 -3.90
CA TRP A 91 7.11 -6.49 -4.21
C TRP A 91 8.06 -6.60 -3.01
N ARG A 92 8.31 -7.84 -2.60
CA ARG A 92 9.35 -8.26 -1.65
C ARG A 92 10.37 -9.11 -2.39
N VAL A 93 11.66 -8.74 -2.31
CA VAL A 93 12.79 -9.59 -2.72
C VAL A 93 13.03 -10.68 -1.69
#